data_AF-A0A839TGA9-F1
#
_entry.id   AF-A0A839TGA9-F1
#
_cell.length_a   1.000
_cell.length_b   1.000
_cell.length_c   1.000
_cell.angle_alpha   90.00
_cell.angle_beta   90.00
_cell.angle_gamma   90.00
#
_symmetry.space_group_name_H-M   'P 1'
#
loop_
_entity.id
_entity.type
_entity.pdbx_description
1 polymer ?
#
loop_
_entity_poly.entity_id
_entity_poly.type
_entity_poly.pdbx_seq_one_letter_code
_entity_poly.pdbx_strand_id
1 'polypeptide(L)'
;MTWMEVVDSAVKIGLGALIAGVITFLLSSTQHRNELKKAKVEREFEMLKEVPEKVENFNSITLNYWAFATDWRRRLILDSSLPKSNGFLDAQNKLFDSFSELTKAESLLLLFGYSSAQIKLRDYGETVISFKKRIDSIDIPFDPNDTTNYRKSMIDKRSELFSLLNEIYKTI
;
A
#
# COMPACT_ATOMS: atom_id res chain seq x y z
N MET A 1 30.71 -64.22 20.61
CA MET A 1 30.22 -62.92 21.10
C MET A 1 29.81 -63.09 22.53
N THR A 2 30.44 -62.33 23.42
CA THR A 2 30.04 -62.29 24.83
C THR A 2 28.90 -61.30 25.01
N TRP A 3 28.00 -61.53 25.97
CA TRP A 3 26.88 -60.62 26.28
C TRP A 3 27.34 -59.16 26.49
N MET A 4 28.53 -58.96 27.07
CA MET A 4 29.10 -57.63 27.29
C MET A 4 29.40 -56.86 25.99
N GLU A 5 29.83 -57.53 24.92
CA GLU A 5 30.13 -56.87 23.63
C GLU A 5 28.85 -56.36 22.94
N VAL A 6 27.74 -57.10 23.10
CA VAL A 6 26.43 -56.72 22.57
C VAL A 6 25.88 -55.49 23.30
N VAL A 7 26.05 -55.43 24.63
CA VAL A 7 25.62 -54.29 25.45
C VAL A 7 26.43 -53.03 25.13
N ASP A 8 27.76 -53.12 25.01
CA ASP A 8 28.61 -51.97 24.63
C ASP A 8 28.25 -51.43 23.24
N SER A 9 27.99 -52.31 22.27
CA SER A 9 27.55 -51.92 20.93
C SER A 9 26.18 -51.25 20.94
N ALA A 10 25.22 -51.79 21.71
CA ALA A 10 23.89 -51.22 21.83
C ALA A 10 23.90 -49.82 22.48
N VAL A 11 24.74 -49.61 23.51
CA VAL A 11 24.91 -48.30 24.16
C VAL A 11 25.52 -47.28 23.19
N LYS A 12 26.54 -47.66 22.41
CA LYS A 12 27.15 -46.77 21.40
C LYS A 12 26.16 -46.37 20.31
N ILE A 13 25.37 -47.33 19.81
CA ILE A 13 24.34 -47.07 18.80
C ILE A 13 23.22 -46.20 19.38
N GLY A 14 22.72 -46.53 20.58
CA GLY A 14 21.67 -45.77 21.26
C GLY A 14 22.09 -44.33 21.57
N LEU A 15 23.34 -44.13 22.02
CA LEU A 15 23.88 -42.80 22.27
C LEU A 15 24.03 -41.99 20.97
N GLY A 16 24.51 -42.62 19.90
CA GLY A 16 24.58 -41.99 18.57
C GLY A 16 23.20 -41.56 18.05
N ALA A 17 22.20 -42.44 18.21
CA ALA A 17 20.81 -42.16 17.83
C ALA A 17 20.19 -41.04 18.69
N LEU A 18 20.47 -41.00 19.99
CA LEU A 18 20.01 -39.94 20.90
C LEU A 18 20.61 -38.59 20.50
N ILE A 19 21.93 -38.52 20.28
CA ILE A 19 22.61 -37.29 19.85
C ILE A 19 22.07 -36.82 18.51
N ALA A 20 21.94 -37.72 17.53
CA ALA A 20 21.37 -37.40 16.22
C ALA A 20 19.92 -36.89 16.34
N GLY A 21 19.10 -37.49 17.19
CA GLY A 21 17.74 -37.06 17.46
C GLY A 21 17.67 -35.65 18.04
N VAL A 22 18.50 -35.34 19.05
CA VAL A 22 18.57 -34.00 19.68
C VAL A 22 19.04 -32.95 18.67
N ILE A 23 20.10 -33.23 17.90
CA ILE A 23 20.61 -32.31 16.87
C ILE A 23 19.54 -32.05 15.81
N THR A 24 18.87 -33.11 15.32
CA THR A 24 17.82 -32.99 14.31
C THR A 24 16.64 -32.17 14.83
N PHE A 25 16.24 -32.37 16.09
CA PHE A 25 15.16 -31.60 16.71
C PHE A 25 15.50 -30.10 16.81
N LEU A 26 16.72 -29.77 17.28
CA LEU A 26 17.18 -28.38 17.38
C LEU A 26 17.29 -27.72 16.00
N LEU A 27 17.82 -28.43 15.01
CA LEU A 27 17.94 -27.94 13.63
C LEU A 27 16.56 -27.69 13.02
N SER A 28 15.64 -28.65 13.14
CA SER A 28 14.27 -28.54 12.62
C SER A 28 13.51 -27.37 13.26
N SER A 29 13.62 -27.20 14.59
CA SER A 29 13.02 -26.06 15.29
C SER A 29 13.58 -24.72 14.81
N THR A 30 14.89 -24.64 14.61
CA THR A 30 15.56 -23.43 14.11
C THR A 30 15.15 -23.12 12.67
N GLN A 31 15.10 -24.14 11.82
CA GLN A 31 14.69 -24.01 10.42
C GLN A 31 13.24 -23.53 10.31
N HIS A 32 12.32 -24.11 11.08
CA HIS A 32 10.91 -23.69 11.08
C HIS A 32 10.75 -22.21 11.50
N ARG A 33 11.48 -21.77 12.53
CA ARG A 33 11.49 -20.35 12.94
C ARG A 33 12.02 -19.44 11.83
N ASN A 34 13.05 -19.87 11.10
CA ASN A 34 13.60 -19.09 9.99
C ASN A 34 12.63 -19.04 8.80
N GLU A 35 11.93 -20.13 8.50
CA GLU A 35 10.88 -20.17 7.48
C GLU A 35 9.73 -19.22 7.80
N LEU A 36 9.28 -19.18 9.06
CA LEU A 36 8.25 -18.22 9.50
C LEU A 36 8.71 -16.77 9.36
N LYS A 37 9.97 -16.46 9.71
CA LYS A 37 10.54 -15.13 9.52
C LYS A 37 10.62 -14.76 8.04
N LYS A 38 11.09 -15.67 7.19
CA LYS A 38 11.16 -15.47 5.75
C LYS A 38 9.78 -15.22 5.14
N ALA A 39 8.78 -15.99 5.55
CA ALA A 39 7.40 -15.81 5.10
C ALA A 39 6.81 -14.46 5.54
N LYS A 40 7.17 -13.97 6.74
CA LYS A 40 6.77 -12.64 7.20
C LYS A 40 7.40 -11.54 6.34
N VAL A 41 8.71 -11.60 6.12
CA VAL A 41 9.44 -10.64 5.27
C VAL A 41 8.89 -10.62 3.84
N GLU A 42 8.62 -11.80 3.27
CA GLU A 42 8.02 -11.91 1.94
C GLU A 42 6.66 -11.20 1.86
N ARG A 43 5.79 -11.38 2.86
CA ARG A 43 4.49 -10.71 2.93
C ARG A 43 4.61 -9.20 3.05
N GLU A 44 5.61 -8.71 3.81
CA GLU A 44 5.89 -7.28 3.92
C GLU A 44 6.37 -6.70 2.58
N PHE A 45 7.22 -7.42 1.84
CA PHE A 45 7.62 -7.01 0.49
C PHE A 45 6.45 -7.00 -0.50
N GLU A 46 5.57 -8.01 -0.48
CA GLU A 46 4.39 -8.03 -1.34
C GLU A 46 3.46 -6.84 -1.05
N MET A 47 3.23 -6.51 0.22
CA MET A 47 2.48 -5.32 0.59
C MET A 47 3.14 -4.03 0.08
N LEU A 48 4.47 -3.92 0.18
CA LEU A 48 5.22 -2.77 -0.35
C LEU A 48 5.23 -2.68 -1.87
N LYS A 49 4.83 -3.73 -2.60
CA LYS A 49 4.56 -3.64 -4.05
C LYS A 49 3.11 -3.22 -4.29
N GLU A 50 2.18 -3.86 -3.59
CA GLU A 50 0.74 -3.68 -3.78
C GLU A 50 0.27 -2.26 -3.40
N VAL A 51 0.74 -1.71 -2.28
CA VAL A 51 0.33 -0.36 -1.83
C VAL A 51 0.72 0.73 -2.84
N PRO A 52 2.00 0.87 -3.25
CA PRO A 52 2.37 1.80 -4.31
C PRO A 52 1.58 1.63 -5.60
N GLU A 53 1.35 0.39 -6.05
CA GLU A 53 0.61 0.13 -7.28
C GLU A 53 -0.82 0.66 -7.21
N LYS A 54 -1.54 0.38 -6.12
CA LYS A 54 -2.90 0.90 -5.88
C LYS A 54 -2.92 2.43 -5.84
N VAL A 55 -1.93 3.04 -5.17
CA VAL A 55 -1.81 4.49 -5.04
C VAL A 55 -1.53 5.16 -6.38
N GLU A 56 -0.66 4.59 -7.22
CA GLU A 56 -0.38 5.14 -8.54
C GLU A 56 -1.55 4.98 -9.50
N ASN A 57 -2.28 3.86 -9.43
CA ASN A 57 -3.51 3.71 -10.20
C ASN A 57 -4.55 4.79 -9.81
N PHE A 58 -4.75 5.00 -8.51
CA PHE A 58 -5.62 6.06 -8.00
C PHE A 58 -5.14 7.47 -8.43
N ASN A 59 -3.83 7.72 -8.40
CA ASN A 59 -3.23 8.98 -8.86
C ASN A 59 -3.48 9.24 -10.35
N SER A 60 -3.29 8.24 -11.20
CA SER A 60 -3.57 8.34 -12.64
C SER A 60 -5.03 8.73 -12.90
N ILE A 61 -5.97 8.06 -12.23
CA ILE A 61 -7.40 8.35 -12.32
C ILE A 61 -7.71 9.76 -11.80
N THR A 62 -7.11 10.16 -10.69
CA THR A 62 -7.24 11.49 -10.08
C THR A 62 -6.78 12.60 -11.03
N LEU A 63 -5.63 12.43 -11.69
CA LEU A 63 -5.10 13.42 -12.63
C LEU A 63 -5.98 13.54 -13.88
N ASN A 64 -6.54 12.43 -14.35
CA ASN A 64 -7.51 12.45 -15.45
C ASN A 64 -8.79 13.21 -15.05
N TYR A 65 -9.35 12.93 -13.86
CA TYR A 65 -10.47 13.69 -13.32
C TYR A 65 -10.14 15.17 -13.18
N TRP A 66 -8.96 15.52 -12.65
CA TRP A 66 -8.50 16.90 -12.52
C TRP A 66 -8.47 17.62 -13.87
N ALA A 67 -7.96 16.99 -14.93
CA ALA A 67 -7.92 17.59 -16.25
C ALA A 67 -9.33 17.92 -16.78
N PHE A 68 -10.28 16.98 -16.69
CA PHE A 68 -11.66 17.24 -17.10
C PHE A 68 -12.38 18.25 -16.21
N ALA A 69 -12.20 18.16 -14.89
CA ALA A 69 -12.85 19.04 -13.92
C ALA A 69 -12.43 20.51 -14.09
N THR A 70 -11.14 20.75 -14.28
CA THR A 70 -10.58 22.09 -14.47
C THR A 70 -11.00 22.69 -15.81
N ASP A 71 -10.99 21.91 -16.89
CA ASP A 71 -11.47 22.33 -18.20
C ASP A 71 -12.97 22.66 -18.16
N TRP A 72 -13.79 21.81 -17.56
CA TRP A 72 -15.23 22.05 -17.43
C TRP A 72 -15.51 23.33 -16.62
N ARG A 73 -14.88 23.52 -15.45
CA ARG A 73 -15.08 24.74 -14.66
C ARG A 73 -14.65 26.01 -15.39
N ARG A 74 -13.56 25.94 -16.16
CA ARG A 74 -13.10 27.07 -16.98
C ARG A 74 -14.15 27.46 -18.02
N ARG A 75 -14.77 26.50 -18.69
CA ARG A 75 -15.80 26.76 -19.69
C ARG A 75 -17.12 27.20 -19.06
N LEU A 76 -17.45 26.69 -17.87
CA LEU A 76 -18.65 27.08 -17.13
C LEU A 76 -18.68 28.58 -16.76
N ILE A 77 -17.51 29.21 -16.59
CA ILE A 77 -17.41 30.67 -16.40
C ILE A 77 -17.91 31.43 -17.63
N LEU A 78 -17.65 30.89 -18.83
CA LEU A 78 -18.04 31.51 -20.10
C LEU A 78 -19.50 31.20 -20.46
N ASP A 79 -19.97 29.99 -20.11
CA ASP A 79 -21.33 29.52 -20.34
C ASP A 79 -21.84 28.79 -19.09
N SER A 80 -22.67 29.47 -18.30
CA SER A 80 -23.23 28.93 -17.06
C SER A 80 -24.21 27.77 -17.26
N SER A 81 -24.68 27.54 -18.49
CA SER A 81 -25.60 26.46 -18.83
C SER A 81 -24.89 25.17 -19.29
N LEU A 82 -23.55 25.19 -19.35
CA LEU A 82 -22.76 24.12 -19.93
C LEU A 82 -22.87 22.80 -19.15
N PRO A 83 -23.41 21.72 -19.77
CA PRO A 83 -23.48 20.42 -19.13
C PRO A 83 -22.10 19.76 -18.99
N LYS A 84 -21.98 18.83 -18.05
CA LYS A 84 -20.81 17.96 -17.93
C LYS A 84 -20.72 17.04 -19.15
N SER A 85 -19.55 16.92 -19.76
CA SER A 85 -19.33 15.99 -20.88
C SER A 85 -19.35 14.53 -20.42
N ASN A 86 -19.65 13.59 -21.32
CA ASN A 86 -19.61 12.15 -21.02
C ASN A 86 -18.24 11.71 -20.48
N GLY A 87 -17.14 12.26 -21.02
CA GLY A 87 -15.78 11.97 -20.53
C GLY A 87 -15.55 12.46 -19.09
N PHE A 88 -16.13 13.60 -18.71
CA PHE A 88 -16.05 14.09 -17.34
C PHE A 88 -16.86 13.21 -16.37
N LEU A 89 -18.06 12.78 -16.77
CA LEU A 89 -18.89 11.87 -15.99
C LEU A 89 -18.20 10.51 -15.79
N ASP A 90 -17.60 9.95 -16.85
CA ASP A 90 -16.80 8.72 -16.77
C ASP A 90 -15.59 8.87 -15.83
N ALA A 91 -14.84 9.97 -15.94
CA ALA A 91 -13.72 10.25 -15.03
C ALA A 91 -14.18 10.42 -13.57
N GLN A 92 -15.35 11.01 -13.34
CA GLN A 92 -15.94 11.15 -12.01
C GLN A 92 -16.33 9.79 -11.42
N ASN A 93 -16.94 8.90 -12.20
CA ASN A 93 -17.30 7.55 -11.77
C ASN A 93 -16.06 6.71 -11.46
N LYS A 94 -15.07 6.72 -12.37
CA LYS A 94 -13.79 6.02 -12.15
C LYS A 94 -13.08 6.51 -10.90
N LEU A 95 -13.10 7.81 -10.63
CA LEU A 95 -12.54 8.36 -9.41
C LEU A 95 -13.27 7.83 -8.18
N PHE A 96 -14.60 7.83 -8.18
CA PHE A 96 -15.39 7.28 -7.08
C PHE A 96 -15.05 5.81 -6.81
N ASP A 97 -15.01 4.98 -7.85
CA ASP A 97 -14.71 3.55 -7.72
C ASP A 97 -13.28 3.31 -7.21
N SER A 98 -12.33 4.15 -7.62
CA SER A 98 -10.91 4.03 -7.24
C SER A 98 -10.63 4.26 -5.75
N PHE A 99 -11.51 4.93 -4.99
CA PHE A 99 -11.37 5.08 -3.54
C PHE A 99 -11.43 3.75 -2.79
N SER A 100 -12.06 2.73 -3.37
CA SER A 100 -12.05 1.38 -2.79
C SER A 100 -10.63 0.78 -2.76
N GLU A 101 -9.83 1.00 -3.80
CA GLU A 101 -8.43 0.56 -3.85
C GLU A 101 -7.56 1.34 -2.86
N LEU A 102 -7.83 2.64 -2.69
CA LEU A 102 -7.16 3.47 -1.68
C LEU A 102 -7.42 2.94 -0.26
N THR A 103 -8.69 2.60 0.04
CA THR A 103 -9.09 2.02 1.33
C THR A 103 -8.43 0.66 1.58
N LYS A 104 -8.28 -0.18 0.54
CA LYS A 104 -7.57 -1.46 0.64
C LYS A 104 -6.10 -1.26 0.95
N ALA A 105 -5.42 -0.35 0.24
CA ALA A 105 -4.03 0.01 0.51
C ALA A 105 -3.86 0.54 1.95
N GLU A 106 -4.80 1.36 2.41
CA GLU A 106 -4.83 1.87 3.77
C GLU A 106 -4.96 0.77 4.83
N SER A 107 -5.84 -0.19 4.59
CA SER A 107 -6.07 -1.35 5.47
C SER A 107 -4.84 -2.25 5.54
N LEU A 108 -4.12 -2.44 4.42
CA LEU A 108 -2.84 -3.16 4.40
C LEU A 108 -1.80 -2.44 5.26
N LEU A 109 -1.63 -1.12 5.11
CA LEU A 109 -0.69 -0.36 5.94
C LEU A 109 -1.01 -0.47 7.44
N LEU A 110 -2.30 -0.46 7.82
CA LEU A 110 -2.71 -0.70 9.21
C LEU A 110 -2.40 -2.11 9.68
N LEU A 111 -2.67 -3.12 8.86
CA LEU A 111 -2.45 -4.53 9.21
C LEU A 111 -0.97 -4.81 9.55
N PHE A 112 -0.05 -4.17 8.83
CA PHE A 112 1.39 -4.29 9.07
C PHE A 112 1.93 -3.29 10.11
N GLY A 113 1.08 -2.44 10.69
CA GLY A 113 1.45 -1.50 11.75
C GLY A 113 2.12 -0.21 11.26
N TYR A 114 2.05 0.09 9.97
CA TYR A 114 2.65 1.28 9.35
C TYR A 114 1.72 2.51 9.43
N SER A 115 1.33 2.89 10.65
CA SER A 115 0.36 3.96 10.90
C SER A 115 0.77 5.32 10.29
N SER A 116 2.05 5.68 10.32
CA SER A 116 2.52 6.94 9.73
C SER A 116 2.29 6.99 8.22
N ALA A 117 2.60 5.90 7.50
CA ALA A 117 2.36 5.79 6.07
C ALA A 117 0.85 5.79 5.78
N GLN A 118 0.07 5.10 6.59
CA GLN A 118 -1.38 5.09 6.49
C GLN A 118 -1.98 6.52 6.60
N ILE A 119 -1.55 7.31 7.59
CA ILE A 119 -2.03 8.69 7.75
C ILE A 119 -1.72 9.52 6.50
N LYS A 120 -0.52 9.40 5.94
CA LYS A 120 -0.14 10.13 4.70
C LYS A 120 -0.97 9.70 3.50
N LEU A 121 -1.31 8.42 3.40
CA LEU A 121 -2.21 7.92 2.36
C LEU A 121 -3.61 8.52 2.50
N ARG A 122 -4.14 8.60 3.73
CA ARG A 122 -5.42 9.24 4.00
C ARG A 122 -5.41 10.73 3.68
N ASP A 123 -4.37 11.46 4.10
CA ASP A 123 -4.20 12.89 3.80
C ASP A 123 -4.21 13.16 2.28
N TYR A 124 -3.59 12.26 1.50
CA TYR A 124 -3.64 12.32 0.05
C TYR A 124 -5.07 12.15 -0.48
N GLY A 125 -5.80 11.13 -0.03
CA GLY A 125 -7.21 10.94 -0.39
C GLY A 125 -8.11 12.13 -0.03
N GLU A 126 -7.93 12.71 1.17
CA GLU A 126 -8.68 13.89 1.62
C GLU A 126 -8.40 15.13 0.77
N THR A 127 -7.17 15.28 0.26
CA THR A 127 -6.83 16.36 -0.69
C THR A 127 -7.64 16.22 -1.98
N VAL A 128 -7.84 15.00 -2.47
CA VAL A 128 -8.65 14.72 -3.67
C VAL A 128 -10.14 14.97 -3.41
N ILE A 129 -10.66 14.55 -2.25
CA ILE A 129 -12.04 14.83 -1.83
C ILE A 129 -12.27 16.35 -1.75
N SER A 130 -11.32 17.07 -1.17
CA SER A 130 -11.39 18.53 -1.03
C SER A 130 -11.41 19.23 -2.39
N PHE A 131 -10.57 18.78 -3.33
CA PHE A 131 -10.60 19.27 -4.71
C PHE A 131 -11.96 19.00 -5.38
N LYS A 132 -12.49 17.76 -5.29
CA LYS A 132 -13.81 17.41 -5.83
C LYS A 132 -14.91 18.33 -5.27
N LYS A 133 -14.94 18.53 -3.96
CA LYS A 133 -15.90 19.44 -3.30
C LYS A 133 -15.80 20.87 -3.85
N ARG A 134 -14.58 21.37 -4.07
CA ARG A 134 -14.36 22.70 -4.66
C ARG A 134 -14.85 22.80 -6.11
N ILE A 135 -14.68 21.73 -6.91
CA ILE A 135 -15.19 21.68 -8.28
C ILE A 135 -16.72 21.68 -8.33
N ASP A 136 -17.37 20.93 -7.43
CA ASP A 136 -18.83 20.84 -7.37
C ASP A 136 -19.48 22.11 -6.77
N SER A 137 -18.72 22.93 -6.02
CA SER A 137 -19.21 24.18 -5.43
C SER A 137 -19.26 25.31 -6.46
N ILE A 138 -20.35 25.37 -7.22
CA ILE A 138 -20.49 26.30 -8.35
C ILE A 138 -20.51 27.76 -7.90
N ASP A 139 -21.11 28.03 -6.73
CA ASP A 139 -21.30 29.36 -6.16
C ASP A 139 -20.00 30.08 -5.78
N ILE A 140 -18.91 29.33 -5.65
CA ILE A 140 -17.59 29.88 -5.31
C ILE A 140 -16.87 30.26 -6.60
N PRO A 141 -16.34 31.50 -6.71
CA PRO A 141 -15.53 31.90 -7.85
C PRO A 141 -14.41 30.90 -8.14
N PHE A 142 -14.27 30.54 -9.41
CA PHE A 142 -13.25 29.61 -9.86
C PHE A 142 -11.95 30.37 -10.14
N ASP A 143 -10.93 30.12 -9.32
CA ASP A 143 -9.58 30.61 -9.56
C ASP A 143 -8.73 29.48 -10.22
N PRO A 144 -8.19 29.70 -11.44
CA PRO A 144 -7.26 28.75 -12.05
C PRO A 144 -6.04 28.43 -11.18
N ASN A 145 -5.57 29.38 -10.37
CA ASN A 145 -4.44 29.16 -9.45
C ASN A 145 -4.80 28.16 -8.35
N ASP A 146 -6.03 28.17 -7.85
CA ASP A 146 -6.50 27.20 -6.86
C ASP A 146 -6.37 25.77 -7.40
N THR A 147 -6.75 25.55 -8.67
CA THR A 147 -6.68 24.20 -9.26
C THR A 147 -5.24 23.70 -9.42
N THR A 148 -4.32 24.62 -9.69
CA THR A 148 -2.88 24.33 -9.76
C THR A 148 -2.33 24.02 -8.36
N ASN A 149 -2.77 24.76 -7.34
CA ASN A 149 -2.42 24.52 -5.94
C ASN A 149 -2.91 23.15 -5.45
N TYR A 150 -4.14 22.75 -5.80
CA TYR A 150 -4.64 21.40 -5.49
C TYR A 150 -3.79 20.32 -6.14
N ARG A 151 -3.45 20.46 -7.43
CA ARG A 151 -2.59 19.49 -8.13
C ARG A 151 -1.21 19.40 -7.47
N LYS A 152 -0.61 20.55 -7.13
CA LYS A 152 0.67 20.57 -6.42
C LYS A 152 0.56 19.87 -5.07
N SER A 153 -0.47 20.18 -4.29
CA SER A 153 -0.73 19.52 -3.00
C SER A 153 -0.89 18.00 -3.15
N MET A 154 -1.59 17.52 -4.19
CA MET A 154 -1.72 16.08 -4.46
C MET A 154 -0.35 15.44 -4.73
N ILE A 155 0.49 16.08 -5.54
CA ILE A 155 1.85 15.61 -5.86
C ILE A 155 2.73 15.58 -4.59
N ASP A 156 2.67 16.65 -3.79
CA ASP A 156 3.46 16.77 -2.57
C ASP A 156 3.05 15.70 -1.55
N LYS A 157 1.75 15.50 -1.32
CA LYS A 157 1.24 14.45 -0.42
C LYS A 157 1.58 13.04 -0.89
N ARG A 158 1.49 12.79 -2.19
CA ARG A 158 1.95 11.52 -2.78
C ARG A 158 3.45 11.33 -2.53
N SER A 159 4.27 12.37 -2.73
CA SER A 159 5.71 12.30 -2.46
C SER A 159 6.02 12.00 -0.99
N GLU A 160 5.33 12.67 -0.05
CA GLU A 160 5.47 12.41 1.39
C GLU A 160 5.18 10.94 1.73
N LEU A 161 4.13 10.35 1.16
CA LEU A 161 3.80 8.94 1.33
C LEU A 161 4.91 8.03 0.80
N PHE A 162 5.37 8.25 -0.43
CA PHE A 162 6.40 7.41 -1.05
C PHE A 162 7.74 7.50 -0.31
N SER A 163 8.07 8.65 0.27
CA SER A 163 9.23 8.76 1.17
C SER A 163 9.10 7.83 2.37
N LEU A 164 7.93 7.76 3.02
CA LEU A 164 7.72 6.83 4.14
C LEU A 164 7.77 5.36 3.72
N LEU A 165 7.17 5.01 2.57
CA LEU A 165 7.23 3.64 2.04
C LEU A 165 8.67 3.22 1.73
N ASN A 166 9.49 4.14 1.21
CA ASN A 166 10.91 3.90 0.98
C ASN A 166 11.69 3.72 2.30
N GLU A 167 11.38 4.47 3.35
CA GLU A 167 12.00 4.24 4.67
C GLU A 167 11.61 2.88 5.25
N ILE A 168 10.35 2.46 5.11
CA ILE A 168 9.91 1.11 5.51
C ILE A 168 10.69 0.05 4.72
N TYR A 169 10.80 0.21 3.40
CA TYR A 169 11.53 -0.72 2.54
C TYR A 169 12.98 -0.93 2.98
N LYS A 170 13.68 0.12 3.42
CA LYS A 170 15.07 0.03 3.90
C LYS A 170 15.23 -0.73 5.22
N THR A 171 14.14 -0.90 5.98
CA THR A 171 14.18 -1.54 7.32
C THR A 171 13.85 -3.03 7.31
N ILE A 172 13.35 -3.54 6.17
CA ILE A 172 13.07 -4.95 5.93
C ILE A 172 14.36 -5.67 5.53
#